data_AF-A0A8A4TYM2-F1
#
_entry.id   AF-A0A8A4TYM2-F1
#
_cell.length_a   1.000
_cell.length_b   1.000
_cell.length_c   1.000
_cell.angle_alpha   90.00
_cell.angle_beta   90.00
_cell.angle_gamma   90.00
#
_symmetry.space_group_name_H-M   'P 1'
#
loop_
_entity.id
_entity.type
_entity.pdbx_description
1 polymer ?
#
loop_
_entity_poly.entity_id
_entity_poly.type
_entity_poly.pdbx_seq_one_letter_code
_entity_poly.pdbx_strand_id
1 'polypeptide(L)'
;MPFIYTSHQSLSYGDGYLQAEGQTGQVVRLVGNDLFAVNTDPTEKSFGILIRDYKAGDMPGIYCNGGVLTTDVYEGSPAAGDELKVSSQGYLTPGPQAGEQVIGQVISADGGILKFKLLV
;
A
#
# COMPACT_ATOMS: atom_id res chain seq x y z
N MET A 1 -7.41 -15.47 4.27
CA MET A 1 -6.04 -15.22 3.79
C MET A 1 -6.05 -13.82 3.24
N PRO A 2 -5.23 -12.89 3.75
CA PRO A 2 -5.18 -11.52 3.26
C PRO A 2 -4.91 -11.50 1.77
N PHE A 3 -5.52 -10.58 1.03
CA PHE A 3 -5.30 -10.45 -0.39
C PHE A 3 -5.21 -8.99 -0.85
N ILE A 4 -4.46 -8.80 -1.93
CA ILE A 4 -4.51 -7.59 -2.75
C ILE A 4 -4.30 -7.99 -4.21
N TYR A 5 -5.12 -7.49 -5.12
CA TYR A 5 -4.95 -7.74 -6.56
C TYR A 5 -5.37 -6.53 -7.39
N THR A 6 -4.86 -6.45 -8.61
CA THR A 6 -5.19 -5.38 -9.56
C THR A 6 -6.49 -5.71 -10.30
N SER A 7 -7.54 -4.92 -10.10
CA SER A 7 -8.72 -4.90 -10.97
C SER A 7 -8.44 -4.22 -12.30
N HIS A 8 -7.55 -3.22 -12.29
CA HIS A 8 -7.01 -2.58 -13.49
C HIS A 8 -5.49 -2.44 -13.33
N GLN A 9 -4.74 -2.65 -14.41
CA GLN A 9 -3.28 -2.81 -14.35
C GLN A 9 -2.58 -1.67 -13.60
N SER A 10 -1.76 -2.09 -12.65
CA SER A 10 -0.76 -1.30 -11.92
C SER A 10 0.61 -1.75 -12.39
N LEU A 11 1.66 -0.95 -12.17
CA LEU A 11 3.03 -1.41 -12.39
C LEU A 11 3.37 -2.41 -11.26
N SER A 12 3.77 -3.62 -11.65
CA SER A 12 4.36 -4.58 -10.70
C SER A 12 5.89 -4.40 -10.71
N TYR A 13 6.42 -3.79 -9.66
CA TYR A 13 7.85 -3.65 -9.44
C TYR A 13 8.37 -4.85 -8.66
N GLY A 14 9.57 -5.32 -9.01
CA GLY A 14 10.09 -6.60 -8.55
C GLY A 14 11.61 -6.63 -8.37
N ASP A 15 12.25 -5.48 -8.15
CA ASP A 15 13.70 -5.37 -7.99
C ASP A 15 14.07 -4.91 -6.56
N GLY A 16 15.32 -5.08 -6.16
CA GLY A 16 15.83 -4.71 -4.84
C GLY A 16 15.46 -5.67 -3.71
N TYR A 17 15.48 -5.16 -2.47
CA TYR A 17 15.39 -5.98 -1.26
C TYR A 17 14.54 -5.32 -0.17
N LEU A 18 13.85 -6.12 0.63
CA LEU A 18 13.12 -5.65 1.83
C LEU A 18 14.02 -5.73 3.08
N GLN A 19 14.17 -4.64 3.83
CA GLN A 19 15.05 -4.56 5.00
C GLN A 19 14.60 -5.47 6.17
N ALA A 20 13.28 -5.65 6.32
CA ALA A 20 12.65 -6.43 7.38
C ALA A 20 11.55 -7.31 6.79
N GLU A 21 10.86 -8.08 7.63
CA GLU A 21 9.66 -8.80 7.18
C GLU A 21 8.56 -7.80 6.80
N GLY A 22 7.77 -8.16 5.78
CA GLY A 22 6.63 -7.38 5.31
C GLY A 22 5.46 -8.30 4.98
N GLN A 23 4.26 -7.77 5.16
CA GLN A 23 3.01 -8.49 5.00
C GLN A 23 2.24 -7.98 3.79
N THR A 24 1.41 -8.87 3.23
CA THR A 24 0.48 -8.57 2.15
C THR A 24 -0.33 -7.31 2.46
N GLY A 25 -0.40 -6.38 1.50
CA GLY A 25 -1.16 -5.13 1.67
C GLY A 25 -0.44 -4.03 2.46
N GLN A 26 0.76 -4.29 3.01
CA GLN A 26 1.55 -3.23 3.61
C GLN A 26 2.16 -2.31 2.56
N VAL A 27 2.13 -1.02 2.85
CA VAL A 27 2.73 0.04 2.06
C VAL A 27 4.22 0.09 2.37
N VAL A 28 5.05 0.24 1.33
CA VAL A 28 6.50 0.33 1.46
C VAL A 28 7.01 1.67 0.95
N ARG A 29 8.19 2.05 1.43
CA ARG A 29 8.95 3.22 0.98
C ARG A 29 10.38 2.82 0.63
N LEU A 30 11.01 3.60 -0.24
CA LEU A 30 12.43 3.47 -0.55
C LEU A 30 13.26 4.09 0.59
N VAL A 31 14.23 3.34 1.11
CA VAL A 31 15.09 3.76 2.24
C VAL A 31 16.58 3.74 1.90
N GLY A 32 16.94 3.34 0.69
CA GLY A 32 18.32 3.28 0.21
C GLY A 32 18.39 2.89 -1.26
N ASN A 33 19.58 2.51 -1.72
CA ASN A 33 19.77 2.01 -3.08
C ASN A 33 19.13 0.63 -3.22
N ASP A 34 18.00 0.57 -3.93
CA ASP A 34 17.18 -0.64 -4.11
C ASP A 34 16.81 -1.33 -2.79
N LEU A 35 16.68 -0.55 -1.72
CA LEU A 35 16.32 -1.03 -0.38
C LEU A 35 14.98 -0.45 0.04
N PHE A 36 14.05 -1.32 0.39
CA PHE A 36 12.70 -0.97 0.80
C PHE A 36 12.46 -1.30 2.27
N ALA A 37 11.58 -0.54 2.91
CA ALA A 37 11.06 -0.84 4.23
C ALA A 37 9.55 -0.61 4.26
N VAL A 38 8.83 -1.32 5.14
CA VAL A 38 7.43 -1.01 5.45
C VAL A 38 7.35 0.44 5.90
N ASN A 39 6.48 1.22 5.25
CA ASN A 39 6.23 2.59 5.64
C ASN A 39 5.23 2.58 6.79
N THR A 40 5.57 3.21 7.92
CA THR A 40 4.67 3.39 9.07
C THR A 40 4.47 4.86 9.42
N ASP A 41 5.00 5.76 8.58
CA ASP A 41 4.90 7.20 8.75
C ASP A 41 4.10 7.81 7.57
N PRO A 42 2.92 8.37 7.82
CA PRO A 42 2.10 8.98 6.79
C PRO A 42 2.68 10.24 6.17
N THR A 43 3.74 10.83 6.75
CA THR A 43 4.41 12.00 6.19
C THR A 43 5.52 11.63 5.20
N GLU A 44 5.97 10.37 5.21
CA GLU A 44 7.01 9.84 4.33
C GLU A 44 6.46 9.41 2.96
N LYS A 45 7.29 9.53 1.92
CA LYS A 45 6.89 9.13 0.56
C LYS A 45 6.81 7.61 0.43
N SER A 46 5.61 7.12 0.15
CA SER A 46 5.38 5.73 -0.21
C SER A 46 5.79 5.44 -1.65
N PHE A 47 6.30 4.24 -1.88
CA PHE A 47 6.66 3.71 -3.20
C PHE A 47 5.57 2.81 -3.78
N GLY A 48 4.87 2.04 -2.94
CA GLY A 48 3.84 1.11 -3.40
C GLY A 48 3.37 0.16 -2.31
N ILE A 49 2.68 -0.91 -2.70
CA ILE A 49 2.06 -1.88 -1.79
C ILE A 49 2.54 -3.31 -2.07
N LEU A 50 2.89 -4.05 -1.02
CA LEU A 50 3.33 -5.45 -1.11
C LEU A 50 2.21 -6.38 -1.59
N ILE A 51 2.53 -7.21 -2.59
CA ILE A 51 1.58 -8.13 -3.24
C ILE A 51 1.31 -9.38 -2.38
N ARG A 52 2.27 -9.76 -1.53
CA ARG A 52 2.20 -10.90 -0.61
C ARG A 52 3.13 -10.69 0.59
N ASP A 53 3.26 -11.70 1.44
CA ASP A 53 4.25 -11.70 2.53
C ASP A 53 5.67 -11.92 2.00
N TYR A 54 6.64 -11.26 2.62
CA TYR A 54 8.06 -11.31 2.31
C TYR A 54 8.90 -11.37 3.58
N LYS A 55 10.01 -12.11 3.53
CA LYS A 55 11.02 -12.12 4.58
C LYS A 55 12.03 -11.00 4.37
N ALA A 56 12.78 -10.66 5.42
CA ALA A 56 13.91 -9.76 5.30
C ALA A 56 14.93 -10.31 4.28
N GLY A 57 15.38 -9.44 3.37
CA GLY A 57 16.29 -9.77 2.28
C GLY A 57 15.61 -10.37 1.04
N ASP A 58 14.28 -10.63 1.07
CA ASP A 58 13.57 -11.07 -0.12
C ASP A 58 13.44 -9.95 -1.15
N MET A 59 13.39 -10.34 -2.42
CA MET A 59 13.03 -9.47 -3.53
C MET A 59 11.50 -9.25 -3.51
N PRO A 60 11.03 -8.04 -3.20
CA PRO A 60 9.62 -7.78 -3.00
C PRO A 60 8.90 -7.63 -4.34
N GLY A 61 7.65 -8.04 -4.39
CA GLY A 61 6.70 -7.67 -5.44
C GLY A 61 5.83 -6.54 -4.92
N ILE A 62 5.81 -5.43 -5.65
CA ILE A 62 5.19 -4.18 -5.22
C ILE A 62 4.27 -3.66 -6.34
N TYR A 63 2.99 -3.41 -6.02
CA TYR A 63 2.12 -2.62 -6.88
C TYR A 63 2.40 -1.13 -6.70
N CYS A 64 2.65 -0.41 -7.79
CA CYS A 64 3.01 1.00 -7.81
C CYS A 64 2.64 1.69 -9.13
N ASN A 65 2.89 2.98 -9.21
CA ASN A 65 2.57 3.88 -10.30
C ASN A 65 1.11 3.77 -10.78
N GLY A 66 0.18 3.67 -9.83
CA GLY A 66 -1.25 3.70 -10.07
C GLY A 66 -1.94 2.34 -10.24
N GLY A 67 -3.01 2.31 -11.03
CA GLY A 67 -3.91 1.16 -11.16
C GLY A 67 -5.08 1.19 -10.18
N VAL A 68 -5.98 0.21 -10.31
CA VAL A 68 -7.11 0.03 -9.39
C VAL A 68 -6.96 -1.31 -8.72
N LEU A 69 -6.92 -1.30 -7.40
CA LEU A 69 -6.70 -2.49 -6.59
C LEU A 69 -7.92 -2.80 -5.74
N THR A 70 -8.06 -4.08 -5.41
CA THR A 70 -9.05 -4.60 -4.49
C THR A 70 -8.35 -5.37 -3.39
N THR A 71 -8.71 -5.12 -2.13
CA THR A 71 -8.09 -5.74 -0.96
C THR A 71 -9.09 -5.90 0.19
N ASP A 72 -8.86 -6.87 1.06
CA ASP A 72 -9.47 -7.00 2.39
C ASP A 72 -8.55 -6.51 3.52
N VAL A 73 -7.35 -6.00 3.19
CA VAL A 73 -6.33 -5.59 4.14
C VAL A 73 -6.26 -4.07 4.21
N TYR A 74 -6.95 -3.51 5.19
CA TYR A 74 -6.94 -2.07 5.48
C TYR A 74 -7.39 -1.84 6.93
N GLU A 75 -7.19 -0.63 7.42
CA GLU A 75 -7.63 -0.20 8.74
C GLU A 75 -8.75 0.84 8.63
N GLY A 76 -9.49 0.99 9.73
CA GLY A 76 -10.52 2.01 9.86
C GLY A 76 -11.80 1.68 9.07
N SER A 77 -12.51 2.73 8.67
CA SER A 77 -13.81 2.63 7.98
C SER A 77 -13.83 3.55 6.75
N PRO A 78 -13.08 3.19 5.69
CA PRO A 78 -13.06 3.97 4.46
C PRO A 78 -14.43 3.98 3.79
N ALA A 79 -14.80 5.12 3.22
CA ALA A 79 -16.00 5.34 2.42
C ALA A 79 -15.64 5.78 1.00
N ALA A 80 -16.59 5.65 0.06
CA ALA A 80 -16.38 6.06 -1.32
C ALA A 80 -16.02 7.55 -1.42
N GLY A 81 -14.96 7.87 -2.17
CA GLY A 81 -14.44 9.22 -2.32
C GLY A 81 -13.37 9.60 -1.29
N ASP A 82 -13.17 8.82 -0.23
CA ASP A 82 -12.13 9.09 0.75
C ASP A 82 -10.74 9.00 0.13
N GLU A 83 -9.84 9.83 0.65
CA GLU A 83 -8.41 9.71 0.43
C GLU A 83 -7.79 8.78 1.46
N LEU A 84 -6.83 7.97 1.02
CA LEU A 84 -6.12 6.99 1.84
C LEU A 84 -4.69 7.46 2.11
N LYS A 85 -4.25 7.23 3.35
CA LYS A 85 -2.86 7.36 3.79
C LYS A 85 -2.36 6.01 4.31
N VAL A 86 -1.08 5.97 4.68
CA VAL A 86 -0.51 4.84 5.41
C VAL A 86 -0.77 4.96 6.91
N SER A 87 -1.04 3.84 7.57
CA SER A 87 -1.24 3.75 9.02
C SER A 87 0.07 3.57 9.77
N SER A 88 0.02 3.66 11.11
CA SER A 88 1.17 3.33 11.97
C SER A 88 1.62 1.86 11.89
N GLN A 89 0.80 0.96 11.34
CA GLN A 89 1.16 -0.44 11.09
C GLN A 89 1.51 -0.70 9.62
N GLY A 90 1.46 0.34 8.79
CA GLY A 90 1.81 0.28 7.38
C GLY A 90 0.69 -0.16 6.45
N TYR A 91 -0.58 -0.09 6.86
CA TYR A 91 -1.73 -0.41 6.01
C TYR A 91 -2.42 0.85 5.48
N LEU A 92 -3.33 0.65 4.52
CA LEU A 92 -4.21 1.73 4.05
C LEU A 92 -5.19 2.11 5.14
N THR A 93 -5.35 3.41 5.40
CA THR A 93 -6.34 3.95 6.33
C THR A 93 -6.87 5.29 5.81
N PRO A 94 -8.17 5.60 5.93
CA PRO A 94 -8.73 6.86 5.45
C PRO A 94 -8.33 8.05 6.33
N GLY A 95 -8.51 9.26 5.80
CA GLY A 95 -8.41 10.50 6.58
C GLY A 95 -6.99 11.07 6.71
N PRO A 96 -6.29 11.34 5.59
CA PRO A 96 -5.07 12.12 5.61
C PRO A 96 -5.29 13.50 6.23
N GLN A 97 -4.30 13.94 7.00
CA GLN A 97 -4.19 15.26 7.61
C GLN A 97 -3.21 16.13 6.82
N ALA A 98 -3.18 17.42 7.12
CA ALA A 98 -2.23 18.33 6.49
C ALA A 98 -0.78 17.85 6.71
N GLY A 99 -0.03 17.71 5.61
CA GLY A 99 1.36 17.22 5.61
C GLY A 99 1.51 15.72 5.41
N GLU A 100 0.42 14.94 5.49
CA GLU A 100 0.44 13.51 5.20
C GLU A 100 0.28 13.24 3.69
N GLN A 101 0.87 12.16 3.22
CA GLN A 101 0.82 11.72 1.83
C GLN A 101 -0.48 10.98 1.55
N VAL A 102 -1.19 11.43 0.51
CA VAL A 102 -2.30 10.69 -0.08
C VAL A 102 -1.73 9.65 -1.04
N ILE A 103 -1.98 8.38 -0.75
CA ILE A 103 -1.43 7.24 -1.52
C ILE A 103 -2.50 6.49 -2.32
N GLY A 104 -3.77 6.76 -2.06
CA GLY A 104 -4.88 6.16 -2.79
C GLY A 104 -6.18 6.94 -2.64
N GLN A 105 -7.15 6.63 -3.49
CA GLN A 105 -8.50 7.16 -3.44
C GLN A 105 -9.52 6.03 -3.50
N VAL A 106 -10.44 5.99 -2.53
CA VAL A 106 -11.47 4.95 -2.44
C VAL A 106 -12.49 5.11 -3.56
N ILE A 107 -12.72 4.02 -4.29
CA ILE A 107 -13.77 3.91 -5.31
C ILE A 107 -15.04 3.33 -4.67
N SER A 108 -14.88 2.27 -3.87
CA SER A 108 -15.96 1.64 -3.12
C SER A 108 -15.41 0.87 -1.92
N ALA A 109 -16.15 0.88 -0.82
CA ALA A 109 -15.87 0.05 0.36
C ALA A 109 -17.18 -0.61 0.79
N ASP A 110 -17.26 -1.93 0.68
CA ASP A 110 -18.46 -2.70 1.04
C ASP A 110 -18.08 -4.14 1.43
N GLY A 111 -18.81 -4.72 2.38
CA GLY A 111 -18.62 -6.12 2.78
C GLY A 111 -17.21 -6.49 3.27
N GLY A 112 -16.43 -5.53 3.81
CA GLY A 112 -15.03 -5.76 4.21
C GLY A 112 -14.03 -5.73 3.04
N ILE A 113 -14.47 -5.28 1.87
CA ILE A 113 -13.66 -5.21 0.65
C ILE A 113 -13.48 -3.75 0.26
N LEU A 114 -12.22 -3.34 0.13
CA LEU A 114 -11.84 -2.02 -0.32
C LEU A 114 -11.40 -2.09 -1.79
N LYS A 115 -12.05 -1.30 -2.64
CA LYS A 115 -11.60 -1.02 -4.01
C LYS A 115 -11.17 0.43 -4.10
N PHE A 116 -9.95 0.67 -4.57
CA PHE A 116 -9.34 1.99 -4.60
C PHE A 116 -8.43 2.17 -5.81
N LYS A 117 -8.23 3.42 -6.20
CA LYS A 117 -7.19 3.83 -7.15
C LYS A 117 -5.91 4.09 -6.37
N LEU A 118 -4.82 3.42 -6.73
CA LEU A 118 -3.50 3.72 -6.19
C LEU A 118 -2.97 5.01 -6.84
N LEU A 119 -2.26 5.85 -6.09
CA LEU A 119 -1.71 7.12 -6.56
C LEU A 119 -0.18 7.18 -6.52
N VAL A 120 0.44 6.17 -5.92
CA VAL A 120 1.90 5.95 -5.88
C VAL A 120 2.30 4.78 -6.75
#